data_AF-A0A2U2CPC4-F1
#
_entry.id   AF-A0A2U2CPC4-F1
#
_cell.length_a   1.000
_cell.length_b   1.000
_cell.length_c   1.000
_cell.angle_alpha   90.00
_cell.angle_beta   90.00
_cell.angle_gamma   90.00
#
_symmetry.space_group_name_H-M   'P 1'
#
loop_
_entity.id
_entity.type
_entity.pdbx_description
1 polymer ?
#
loop_
_entity_poly.entity_id
_entity_poly.type
_entity_poly.pdbx_seq_one_letter_code
_entity_poly.pdbx_strand_id
1 'polypeptide(L)' 'MAAITTNSGRNSDLRQRIDMFFARMGQGVNAYLERRSRRDRIEELEAMSDAELARIGLTRERILHYVFRDIYYL' A
#
# COMPACT_ATOMS: atom_id res chain seq x y z
N MET A 1 -26.76 1.39 -19.39
CA MET A 1 -25.74 2.44 -19.54
C MET A 1 -25.01 2.61 -18.22
N ALA A 2 -23.67 2.64 -18.30
CA ALA A 2 -22.69 3.25 -17.40
C ALA A 2 -22.77 2.98 -15.88
N ALA A 3 -21.89 2.11 -15.40
CA ALA A 3 -21.12 2.36 -14.18
C ALA A 3 -19.78 1.61 -14.26
N ILE A 4 -18.93 2.01 -15.22
CA ILE A 4 -17.50 1.71 -15.13
C ILE A 4 -16.95 2.67 -14.08
N THR A 5 -17.09 2.27 -12.82
CA THR A 5 -16.59 3.00 -11.67
C THR A 5 -15.08 3.13 -11.80
N THR A 6 -14.67 4.37 -11.98
CA THR A 6 -13.35 4.98 -11.81
C THR A 6 -12.34 4.16 -11.01
N ASN A 7 -11.66 3.21 -11.66
CA ASN A 7 -10.52 2.51 -11.05
C ASN A 7 -9.16 3.13 -11.46
N SER A 8 -9.18 4.15 -12.33
CA SER A 8 -7.97 4.77 -12.88
C SER A 8 -7.23 5.69 -11.88
N GLY A 9 -7.96 6.36 -10.96
CA GLY A 9 -7.37 7.29 -9.99
C GLY A 9 -6.79 6.64 -8.73
N ARG A 10 -7.27 5.45 -8.34
CA ARG A 10 -6.81 4.75 -7.14
C ARG A 10 -5.41 4.14 -7.31
N ASN A 11 -5.12 3.62 -8.49
CA ASN A 11 -3.82 3.04 -8.81
C ASN A 11 -2.71 4.10 -8.86
N SER A 12 -3.01 5.32 -9.33
CA SER A 12 -2.05 6.43 -9.32
C SER A 12 -1.79 6.97 -7.91
N ASP A 13 -2.83 7.10 -7.09
CA ASP A 13 -2.70 7.55 -5.69
C ASP A 13 -1.87 6.56 -4.86
N LEU A 14 -2.13 5.26 -5.02
CA LEU A 14 -1.37 4.21 -4.36
C LEU A 14 0.13 4.25 -4.74
N ARG A 15 0.43 4.33 -6.04
CA ARG A 15 1.81 4.42 -6.51
C ARG A 15 2.53 5.64 -5.93
N GLN A 16 1.85 6.79 -5.89
CA GLN A 16 2.40 8.02 -5.34
C GLN A 16 2.66 7.92 -3.82
N ARG A 17 1.76 7.30 -3.06
CA ARG A 17 1.94 7.04 -1.62
C ARG A 17 3.11 6.08 -1.36
N ILE A 18 3.23 5.03 -2.15
CA ILE A 18 4.37 4.09 -2.10
C ILE A 18 5.68 4.83 -2.41
N ASP A 19 5.72 5.62 -3.49
CA ASP A 19 6.93 6.32 -3.91
C ASP A 19 7.37 7.38 -2.89
N MET A 20 6.44 8.14 -2.29
CA MET A 20 6.76 9.05 -1.19
C MET A 20 7.30 8.33 0.05
N PHE A 21 6.75 7.16 0.39
CA PHE A 21 7.23 6.36 1.53
C PHE A 21 8.68 5.91 1.33
N PHE A 22 9.01 5.40 0.15
CA PHE A 22 10.39 4.99 -0.16
C PHE A 22 11.34 6.16 -0.41
N ALA A 23 10.85 7.29 -0.94
CA ALA A 23 11.64 8.51 -1.05
C ALA A 23 12.11 9.02 0.33
N ARG A 24 11.28 8.82 1.38
CA ARG A 24 11.65 9.14 2.76
C ARG A 24 12.58 8.11 3.41
N MET A 25 12.59 6.87 2.95
CA MET A 25 13.34 5.75 3.56
C MET A 25 14.78 5.61 3.04
N GLY A 26 15.12 6.23 1.91
CA GLY A 26 16.43 6.08 1.26
C GLY A 26 16.46 4.87 0.33
N GLN A 27 16.96 5.07 -0.89
CA GLN A 27 16.90 4.10 -2.00
C GLN A 27 17.85 2.91 -1.76
N GLY A 28 17.43 1.90 -0.99
CA GLY A 28 18.13 0.62 -0.88
C GLY A 28 17.82 -0.28 -2.07
N VAL A 29 18.82 -0.71 -2.84
CA VAL A 29 18.67 -1.47 -4.10
C VAL A 29 18.03 -2.87 -3.89
N ASN A 30 18.12 -3.43 -2.68
CA ASN A 30 17.40 -4.67 -2.28
C ASN A 30 15.88 -4.48 -2.09
N ALA A 31 15.41 -3.24 -1.94
CA ALA A 31 13.98 -2.95 -1.75
C ALA A 31 13.13 -3.23 -2.99
N TYR A 32 13.72 -3.48 -4.16
CA TYR A 32 12.95 -3.66 -5.40
C TYR A 32 12.24 -5.02 -5.47
N LEU A 33 12.91 -6.13 -5.12
CA LEU A 33 12.27 -7.46 -5.07
C LEU A 33 11.29 -7.55 -3.90
N GLU A 34 11.69 -7.02 -2.75
CA GLU A 34 10.80 -6.84 -1.59
C GLU A 34 9.59 -5.94 -1.90
N ARG A 35 9.75 -4.91 -2.74
CA ARG A 35 8.65 -4.05 -3.21
C ARG A 35 7.60 -4.83 -3.97
N ARG A 36 8.01 -5.77 -4.82
CA ARG A 36 7.07 -6.51 -5.67
C ARG A 36 6.20 -7.44 -4.83
N SER A 37 6.82 -8.21 -3.94
CA SER A 37 6.07 -9.09 -3.02
C SER A 37 5.15 -8.30 -2.07
N ARG A 38 5.60 -7.15 -1.56
CA ARG A 38 4.78 -6.32 -0.67
C ARG A 38 3.72 -5.51 -1.41
N ARG A 39 3.88 -5.23 -2.71
CA ARG A 39 2.85 -4.55 -3.52
C ARG A 39 1.56 -5.36 -3.59
N ASP A 40 1.66 -6.66 -3.85
CA ASP A 40 0.49 -7.54 -3.91
C ASP A 40 -0.29 -7.48 -2.58
N ARG A 41 0.43 -7.47 -1.46
CA ARG A 41 -0.18 -7.35 -0.13
C ARG A 41 -0.83 -5.99 0.12
N ILE A 42 -0.25 -4.91 -0.38
CA ILE A 42 -0.85 -3.57 -0.29
C ILE A 42 -2.11 -3.51 -1.15
N GLU A 43 -2.08 -4.07 -2.36
CA GLU A 43 -3.25 -4.13 -3.25
C GLU A 43 -4.39 -4.95 -2.64
N GLU A 44 -4.09 -6.08 -1.98
CA GLU A 44 -5.08 -6.86 -1.22
C GLU A 44 -5.74 -6.03 -0.10
N LEU A 45 -4.94 -5.31 0.70
CA LEU A 45 -5.47 -4.47 1.78
C LEU A 45 -6.20 -3.23 1.25
N GLU A 46 -5.76 -2.68 0.13
CA GLU A 46 -6.47 -1.60 -0.58
C GLU A 46 -7.70 -2.12 -1.34
N ALA A 47 -7.85 -3.41 -1.57
CA ALA A 47 -9.09 -3.99 -2.08
C ALA A 47 -10.16 -4.11 -0.98
N MET A 48 -9.74 -4.18 0.29
CA MET A 48 -10.66 -4.19 1.43
C MET A 48 -11.37 -2.82 1.60
N SER A 49 -12.61 -2.90 2.07
CA SER A 49 -13.37 -1.74 2.52
C SER A 49 -12.85 -1.20 3.86
N ASP A 50 -13.13 0.06 4.15
CA ASP A 50 -12.67 0.68 5.39
C ASP A 50 -13.27 -0.01 6.64
N ALA A 51 -14.47 -0.59 6.51
CA ALA A 51 -15.08 -1.40 7.57
C ALA A 51 -14.31 -2.71 7.82
N GLU A 52 -13.85 -3.39 6.76
CA GLU A 52 -13.04 -4.61 6.87
C GLU A 52 -11.66 -4.31 7.45
N LEU A 53 -11.03 -3.21 7.03
CA LEU A 53 -9.79 -2.71 7.62
C LEU A 53 -9.98 -2.39 9.11
N ALA A 54 -11.07 -1.72 9.49
CA ALA A 54 -11.36 -1.40 10.89
C ALA A 54 -11.57 -2.66 11.74
N ARG A 55 -12.15 -3.74 11.19
CA ARG A 55 -12.31 -5.02 11.90
C ARG A 55 -10.98 -5.68 12.28
N ILE A 56 -9.93 -5.44 11.50
CA ILE A 56 -8.56 -5.90 11.82
C ILE A 56 -7.71 -4.82 12.52
N GLY A 57 -8.33 -3.69 12.92
CA GLY A 57 -7.65 -2.59 13.60
C GLY A 57 -6.70 -1.79 12.70
N LEU A 58 -6.90 -1.82 11.38
CA LEU A 58 -6.08 -1.13 10.39
C LEU A 58 -6.85 0.04 9.78
N THR A 59 -6.14 1.11 9.44
CA THR A 59 -6.68 2.23 8.65
C THR A 59 -5.96 2.32 7.31
N ARG A 60 -6.62 2.91 6.32
CA ARG A 60 -6.10 3.05 4.95
C ARG A 60 -4.72 3.69 4.90
N GLU A 61 -4.53 4.72 5.72
CA GLU A 61 -3.27 5.46 5.87
C GLU A 61 -2.15 4.60 6.46
N ARG A 62 -2.50 3.66 7.34
CA ARG A 62 -1.57 2.78 8.04
C ARG A 62 -1.24 1.49 7.28
N ILE A 63 -1.88 1.21 6.14
CA ILE A 63 -1.58 0.02 5.32
C ILE A 63 -0.09 -0.09 5.01
N LEU A 64 0.54 0.99 4.55
CA LEU A 64 1.98 0.99 4.24
C LEU A 64 2.81 0.70 5.50
N HIS A 65 2.53 1.37 6.61
CA HIS A 65 3.21 1.12 7.88
C HIS A 65 3.05 -0.33 8.36
N TYR A 66 1.87 -0.91 8.21
CA TYR A 66 1.57 -2.28 8.58
C TYR A 66 2.33 -3.29 7.71
N VAL A 67 2.37 -3.07 6.39
CA VAL A 67 3.04 -3.97 5.43
C VAL A 67 4.56 -3.92 5.56
N PHE A 68 5.13 -2.76 5.89
CA PHE A 68 6.58 -2.58 6.02
C PHE A 68 7.08 -2.66 7.46
N ARG A 69 6.22 -2.90 8.46
CA ARG A 69 6.61 -2.95 9.89
C ARG A 69 7.72 -3.96 10.15
N ASP A 70 7.76 -5.03 9.38
CA ASP A 70 8.72 -6.12 9.45
C ASP A 70 10.15 -5.68 9.07
N ILE A 71 10.29 -4.63 8.26
CA ILE A 71 11.59 -4.04 7.92
C ILE A 71 12.12 -3.14 9.05
N TYR A 72 11.24 -2.57 9.89
CA TYR A 72 11.62 -1.57 10.90
C TYR A 72 12.11 -2.14 12.24
N TYR A 73 12.10 -3.46 12.46
CA TYR A 73 12.58 -4.07 13.71
C TYR A 73 14.05 -4.54 13.59
N LEU A 74 14.97 -3.58 13.44
CA LEU A 74 16.40 -3.76 13.70
C LEU A 74 16.82 -2.94 14.92
#